data_AF-A0AAX3YSY6-F1
#
_entry.id   AF-A0AAX3YSY6-F1
#
_cell.length_a   1.000
_cell.length_b   1.000
_cell.length_c   1.000
_cell.angle_alpha   90.00
_cell.angle_beta   90.00
_cell.angle_gamma   90.00
#
_symmetry.space_group_name_H-M   'P 1'
#
loop_
_entity.id
_entity.type
_entity.pdbx_description
1 polymer ?
#
loop_
_entity_poly.entity_id
_entity_poly.type
_entity_poly.pdbx_seq_one_letter_code
_entity_poly.pdbx_strand_id
1 'polypeptide(L)' 'MRCDLCEHTFEVAVADRPEAVAFARTNGWIVGDRTWCPMCAATHTTRRTA' A
#
# COMPACT_ATOMS: atom_id res chain seq x y z
N MET A 1 -2.25 0.94 -8.26
CA MET A 1 -2.46 0.02 -7.11
C MET A 1 -3.64 0.48 -6.27
N ARG A 2 -4.32 -0.42 -5.58
CA ARG A 2 -5.52 -0.13 -4.80
C ARG A 2 -5.39 -0.68 -3.38
N CYS A 3 -5.81 0.10 -2.38
CA CYS A 3 -5.91 -0.36 -1.00
C CYS A 3 -7.12 -1.30 -0.85
N ASP A 4 -6.93 -2.45 -0.19
CA ASP A 4 -8.01 -3.43 0.02
C ASP A 4 -9.02 -3.01 1.10
N LEU A 5 -8.72 -1.96 1.87
CA LEU A 5 -9.56 -1.52 2.99
C LEU A 5 -10.38 -0.27 2.66
N CYS A 6 -9.74 0.76 2.11
CA CYS A 6 -10.38 2.04 1.83
C CYS A 6 -10.50 2.36 0.33
N GLU A 7 -10.11 1.41 -0.52
CA GLU A 7 -10.15 1.53 -1.99
C GLU A 7 -9.32 2.68 -2.58
N HIS A 8 -8.56 3.41 -1.75
CA HIS A 8 -7.65 4.44 -2.20
C HIS A 8 -6.70 3.90 -3.27
N THR A 9 -6.60 4.62 -4.38
CA THR A 9 -5.75 4.26 -5.50
C THR A 9 -4.49 5.10 -5.53
N PHE A 10 -3.40 4.44 -5.89
CA PHE A 10 -2.14 5.07 -6.20
C PHE A 10 -1.78 4.74 -7.64
N GLU A 11 -1.91 5.74 -8.49
CA GLU A 11 -1.64 5.66 -9.91
C GLU A 11 -0.21 6.09 -10.17
N VAL A 12 0.54 5.23 -10.86
CA VAL A 12 1.91 5.49 -11.29
C VAL A 12 2.01 5.10 -12.75
N ALA A 13 2.57 6.01 -13.55
CA ALA A 13 2.88 5.78 -14.95
C ALA A 13 4.18 4.98 -15.07
N VAL A 14 4.13 3.70 -14.67
CA VAL A 14 5.24 2.76 -14.82
C VAL A 14 4.83 1.65 -15.79
N ALA A 15 5.77 1.20 -16.61
CA ALA A 15 5.51 0.18 -17.62
C ALA A 15 5.28 -1.20 -17.00
N ASP A 16 5.93 -1.46 -15.85
CA ASP A 16 6.00 -2.80 -15.27
C ASP A 16 5.45 -2.91 -13.85
N ARG A 17 4.78 -4.05 -13.58
CA ARG A 17 4.17 -4.34 -12.27
C ARG A 17 5.21 -4.39 -11.13
N PRO A 18 6.39 -5.03 -11.27
CA PRO A 18 7.41 -5.01 -10.22
C PRO A 18 7.89 -3.60 -9.85
N GLU A 19 8.02 -2.70 -10.82
CA GLU A 19 8.40 -1.30 -10.58
C GLU A 19 7.29 -0.55 -9.84
N ALA A 20 6.02 -0.76 -10.21
CA ALA A 20 4.89 -0.20 -9.49
C ALA A 20 4.90 -0.60 -8.01
N VAL A 21 5.16 -1.89 -7.74
CA VAL A 21 5.25 -2.44 -6.38
C VAL A 21 6.42 -1.83 -5.62
N ALA A 22 7.61 -1.78 -6.23
CA ALA A 22 8.79 -1.18 -5.61
C ALA A 22 8.53 0.30 -5.26
N PHE A 23 7.98 1.06 -6.20
CA PHE A 23 7.69 2.48 -5.99
C PHE A 23 6.67 2.70 -4.89
N ALA A 24 5.60 1.92 -4.82
CA ALA A 24 4.64 2.12 -3.73
C ALA A 24 5.17 1.68 -2.38
N ARG A 25 5.99 0.62 -2.31
CA ARG A 25 6.69 0.24 -1.06
C ARG A 25 7.57 1.39 -0.57
N THR A 26 8.29 2.07 -1.45
CA THR A 26 9.04 3.29 -1.13
C THR A 26 8.14 4.41 -0.59
N ASN A 27 6.89 4.51 -1.09
CA ASN A 27 5.88 5.45 -0.61
C ASN A 27 5.09 4.95 0.62
N GLY A 28 5.57 3.90 1.30
CA GLY A 28 4.98 3.40 2.54
C GLY A 28 3.78 2.46 2.36
N TRP A 29 3.54 1.97 1.15
CA TRP A 29 2.53 0.93 0.92
C TRP A 29 3.02 -0.43 1.37
N ILE A 30 2.14 -1.20 2.00
CA ILE A 30 2.37 -2.62 2.25
C ILE A 30 1.76 -3.38 1.07
N VAL A 31 2.60 -4.17 0.39
CA VAL A 31 2.19 -4.99 -0.76
C VAL A 31 2.62 -6.43 -0.53
N GLY A 32 1.64 -7.32 -0.33
CA GLY A 32 1.79 -8.76 -0.10
C GLY A 32 0.46 -9.48 -0.36
N ASP A 33 0.03 -10.37 0.53
CA ASP A 33 -1.29 -11.04 0.42
C ASP A 33 -2.47 -10.05 0.41
N ARG A 34 -2.28 -8.90 1.07
CA ARG A 34 -3.16 -7.74 0.99
C ARG A 34 -2.34 -6.49 0.69
N THR A 35 -2.95 -5.55 -0.03
CA THR A 35 -2.38 -4.25 -0.36
C THR A 35 -2.99 -3.18 0.54
N TRP A 36 -2.18 -2.52 1.35
CA TRP A 36 -2.63 -1.45 2.25
C TRP A 36 -1.95 -0.12 1.93
N CYS A 37 -2.73 0.96 1.89
CA CYS A 37 -2.18 2.31 1.83
C CYS A 37 -1.50 2.69 3.16
N PRO A 38 -0.60 3.68 3.17
CA PRO A 38 0.16 4.06 4.36
C PRO A 38 -0.72 4.37 5.57
N MET A 39 -1.87 5.02 5.35
CA MET A 39 -2.81 5.37 6.43
C MET A 39 -3.50 4.16 7.03
N CYS A 40 -4.00 3.23 6.20
CA CYS A 40 -4.61 2.00 6.67
C CYS A 40 -3.58 1.11 7.36
N ALA A 41 -2.36 1.03 6.81
CA ALA A 41 -1.26 0.31 7.43
C ALA A 41 -0.94 0.86 8.82
N ALA A 42 -0.74 2.17 8.96
CA ALA A 42 -0.47 2.82 10.24
C ALA A 42 -1.59 2.61 11.27
N THR A 43 -2.86 2.71 10.84
CA THR A 43 -4.03 2.53 11.71
C THR A 43 -4.15 1.09 12.21
N HIS A 44 -3.86 0.10 11.37
CA HIS A 44 -3.95 -1.31 11.74
C HIS A 44 -2.74 -1.78 12.57
N THR A 45 -1.55 -1.24 12.33
CA THR A 45 -0.36 -1.56 13.14
C THR A 45 -0.45 -0.97 14.54
N THR A 46 -0.94 0.27 14.69
CA THR A 46 -1.14 0.90 16.02
C THR A 46 -2.18 0.17 16.86
N ARG A 47 -3.26 -0.34 16.26
CA ARG A 47 -4.26 -1.16 16.98
C ARG A 47 -3.71 -2.48 17.53
N ARG A 48 -2.55 -2.95 17.05
CA ARG A 48 -1.96 -4.22 17.51
C ARG A 48 -1.06 -4.07 18.73
N THR A 49 -0.80 -2.83 19.16
CA THR A 49 0.09 -2.50 20.28
C THR A 49 -0.65 -1.85 21.45
N ALA A 50 -1.97 -1.72 21.37
CA ALA A 50 -2.83 -1.13 22.40
C ALA A 50 -3.63 -2.21 23.14
#